data_AF-A0AAW1HYG0-F1
#
_entry.id   AF-A0AAW1HYG0-F1
#
_cell.length_a   1.000
_cell.length_b   1.000
_cell.length_c   1.000
_cell.angle_alpha   90.00
_cell.angle_beta   90.00
_cell.angle_gamma   90.00
#
_symmetry.space_group_name_H-M   'P 1'
#
loop_
_entity.id
_entity.type
_entity.pdbx_description
1 polymer ?
#
loop_
_entity_poly.entity_id
_entity_poly.type
_entity_poly.pdbx_seq_one_letter_code
_entity_poly.pdbx_strand_id
1 'polypeptide(L)'
;MWQSENMHLDVAIQHLDAFTNWLDNYRENGFRSSLVTAREIAEENDIVKQFKEVRRRCKNIHFHYEGKDEAHELNAEEIFKINYFYVVVDNVRASCHRRFEALKHHESIFGFMYNITRLKEISDSELLKQCSDLQISMTVGESCDIDGHELYEELNTFIRVYEGNDDIISVLKYIEKN
;
A
#
# COMPACT_ATOMS: atom_id res chain seq x y z
N MET A 1 -4.69 10.45 3.88
CA MET A 1 -5.43 10.32 2.60
C MET A 1 -6.18 9.00 2.53
N TRP A 2 -5.51 7.84 2.58
CA TRP A 2 -6.19 6.53 2.48
C TRP A 2 -6.93 6.04 3.74
N GLN A 3 -6.86 6.80 4.83
CA GLN A 3 -7.58 6.54 6.08
C GLN A 3 -8.55 7.69 6.42
N SER A 4 -8.96 8.49 5.43
CA SER A 4 -10.00 9.49 5.67
C SER A 4 -11.34 8.81 5.86
N GLU A 5 -12.20 9.41 6.69
CA GLU A 5 -13.56 8.92 6.97
C GLU A 5 -14.38 8.65 5.70
N ASN A 6 -14.23 9.51 4.69
CA ASN A 6 -14.95 9.39 3.41
C ASN A 6 -14.22 8.55 2.36
N MET A 7 -13.18 7.80 2.73
CA MET A 7 -12.45 6.95 1.79
C MET A 7 -13.16 5.60 1.64
N HIS A 8 -13.63 5.29 0.44
CA HIS A 8 -14.13 3.97 0.13
C HIS A 8 -12.98 2.95 0.01
N LEU A 9 -13.22 1.73 0.49
CA LEU A 9 -12.21 0.69 0.57
C LEU A 9 -11.70 0.28 -0.82
N ASP A 10 -12.57 0.17 -1.81
CA ASP A 10 -12.23 -0.14 -3.21
C ASP A 10 -11.33 0.93 -3.84
N VAL A 11 -11.66 2.21 -3.65
CA VAL A 11 -10.86 3.35 -4.10
C VAL A 11 -9.51 3.37 -3.39
N ALA A 12 -9.49 3.08 -2.08
CA ALA A 12 -8.24 2.97 -1.34
C ALA A 12 -7.34 1.90 -1.95
N ILE A 13 -7.85 0.68 -2.17
CA ILE A 13 -7.08 -0.42 -2.78
C ILE A 13 -6.51 -0.02 -4.14
N GLN A 14 -7.31 0.60 -5.01
CA GLN A 14 -6.83 1.08 -6.32
C GLN A 14 -5.70 2.11 -6.19
N HIS A 15 -5.81 3.06 -5.25
CA HIS A 15 -4.76 4.03 -4.99
C HIS A 15 -3.49 3.36 -4.45
N LEU A 16 -3.62 2.33 -3.62
CA LEU A 16 -2.48 1.58 -3.09
C LEU A 16 -1.75 0.79 -4.17
N ASP A 17 -2.48 0.19 -5.10
CA ASP A 17 -1.90 -0.50 -6.25
C ASP A 17 -1.18 0.47 -7.18
N ALA A 18 -1.80 1.62 -7.49
CA ALA A 18 -1.16 2.67 -8.25
C ALA A 18 0.12 3.19 -7.56
N PHE A 19 0.07 3.38 -6.24
CA PHE A 19 1.23 3.82 -5.45
C PHE A 19 2.35 2.78 -5.42
N THR A 20 2.02 1.49 -5.34
CA THR A 20 3.02 0.41 -5.39
C THR A 20 3.74 0.39 -6.73
N ASN A 21 2.98 0.45 -7.83
CA ASN A 21 3.54 0.55 -9.18
C ASN A 21 4.39 1.81 -9.35
N TRP A 22 3.96 2.93 -8.77
CA TRP A 22 4.72 4.16 -8.76
C TRP A 22 6.04 4.02 -8.01
N LEU A 23 6.06 3.38 -6.83
CA LEU A 23 7.29 3.12 -6.07
C LEU A 23 8.29 2.26 -6.85
N ASP A 24 7.81 1.24 -7.56
CA ASP A 24 8.66 0.38 -8.39
C ASP A 24 9.33 1.20 -9.51
N ASN A 25 8.57 2.04 -10.21
CA ASN A 25 9.13 2.94 -11.23
C ASN A 25 10.05 4.02 -10.61
N TYR A 26 9.68 4.57 -9.46
CA TYR A 26 10.46 5.57 -8.75
C TYR A 26 11.80 5.01 -8.26
N ARG A 27 11.86 3.73 -7.91
CA ARG A 27 13.12 3.06 -7.57
C ARG A 27 14.10 3.06 -8.75
N GLU A 28 13.62 2.84 -9.96
CA GLU A 28 14.45 2.78 -11.18
C GLU A 28 14.85 4.17 -11.69
N ASN A 29 13.86 5.05 -11.84
CA ASN A 29 14.01 6.32 -12.55
C ASN A 29 14.00 7.55 -11.63
N GLY A 30 13.49 7.39 -10.40
CA GLY A 30 13.25 8.48 -9.46
C GLY A 30 14.51 9.12 -8.92
N PHE A 31 15.64 8.41 -8.91
CA PHE A 31 16.91 9.01 -8.50
C PHE A 31 17.32 10.15 -9.43
N ARG A 32 17.21 9.93 -10.75
CA ARG A 32 17.59 10.93 -11.76
C ARG A 32 16.68 12.15 -11.69
N SER A 33 15.36 11.95 -11.56
CA SER A 33 14.42 13.07 -11.43
C SER A 33 14.63 13.84 -10.13
N SER A 34 14.79 13.15 -9.00
CA SER A 34 15.08 13.77 -7.70
C SER A 34 16.35 14.61 -7.72
N LEU A 35 17.36 14.14 -8.45
CA LEU A 35 18.64 14.81 -8.58
C LEU A 35 18.56 16.07 -9.45
N VAL A 36 17.71 16.08 -10.48
CA VAL A 36 17.40 17.31 -11.24
C VAL A 36 16.72 18.32 -10.33
N THR A 37 15.65 17.93 -9.64
CA THR A 37 14.92 18.81 -8.72
C THR A 37 15.80 19.33 -7.59
N ALA A 38 16.66 18.49 -7.00
CA ALA A 38 17.59 18.92 -5.96
C ALA A 38 18.62 19.94 -6.49
N ARG A 39 19.06 19.81 -7.75
CA ARG A 39 19.96 20.79 -8.38
C ARG A 39 19.26 22.11 -8.65
N GLU A 40 18.00 22.10 -9.08
CA GLU A 40 17.19 23.31 -9.27
C GLU A 40 17.02 24.06 -7.94
N ILE A 41 16.61 23.36 -6.88
CA ILE A 41 16.47 23.95 -5.53
C ILE A 41 17.81 24.49 -5.02
N ALA A 42 18.92 23.76 -5.24
CA ALA A 42 20.24 24.23 -4.83
C ALA A 42 20.66 25.50 -5.57
N GLU A 43 20.32 25.62 -6.86
CA GLU A 43 20.59 26.81 -7.66
C GLU A 43 19.76 28.01 -7.21
N GLU A 44 18.48 27.82 -6.89
CA GLU A 44 17.62 28.86 -6.33
C GLU A 44 18.12 29.40 -4.97
N ASN A 45 18.89 28.59 -4.24
CA ASN A 45 19.38 28.91 -2.90
C ASN A 45 20.90 29.19 -2.84
N ASP A 46 21.57 29.33 -4.00
CA ASP A 46 23.03 29.54 -4.09
C ASP A 46 23.87 28.47 -3.35
N ILE A 47 23.38 27.23 -3.31
CA ILE A 47 24.03 26.08 -2.66
C ILE A 47 24.92 25.33 -3.67
N VAL A 48 26.09 24.88 -3.22
CA VAL A 48 27.01 24.06 -4.04
C VAL A 48 26.39 22.70 -4.41
N LYS A 49 26.31 22.43 -5.72
CA LYS A 49 25.68 21.24 -6.32
C LYS A 49 26.61 20.02 -6.40
N GLN A 50 27.33 19.70 -5.33
CA GLN A 50 28.30 18.58 -5.31
C GLN A 50 28.04 17.60 -4.16
N PHE A 51 28.14 16.31 -4.45
CA PHE A 51 28.14 15.28 -3.41
C PHE A 51 29.43 15.36 -2.60
N LYS A 52 29.30 15.29 -1.27
CA LYS A 52 30.45 15.29 -0.39
C LYS A 52 31.19 13.97 -0.50
N GLU A 53 32.43 14.01 -0.98
CA GLU A 53 33.30 12.85 -0.99
C GLU A 53 33.73 12.49 0.43
N VAL A 54 33.50 11.23 0.82
CA VAL A 54 33.99 10.70 2.10
C VAL A 54 35.38 10.11 1.88
N ARG A 55 36.35 10.49 2.73
CA ARG A 55 37.72 9.97 2.66
C ARG A 55 37.71 8.45 2.79
N ARG A 56 38.17 7.74 1.75
CA ARG A 56 38.33 6.29 1.78
C ARG A 56 39.49 5.92 2.70
N ARG A 57 39.28 4.90 3.55
CA ARG A 57 40.34 4.33 4.38
C ARG A 57 41.18 3.39 3.52
N CYS A 58 42.32 3.84 3.04
CA CYS A 58 43.32 2.93 2.47
C CYS A 58 44.01 2.16 3.60
N LYS A 59 44.10 0.84 3.49
CA LYS A 59 45.02 0.06 4.33
C LYS A 59 46.44 0.28 3.81
N ASN A 60 47.40 0.46 4.72
CA ASN A 60 48.80 0.47 4.33
C ASN A 60 49.15 -0.91 3.76
N ILE A 61 49.78 -0.88 2.60
CA ILE A 61 50.34 -2.06 1.95
C ILE A 61 51.74 -2.22 2.49
N HIS A 62 52.03 -3.34 3.15
CA HIS A 62 53.33 -3.57 3.77
C HIS A 62 54.30 -4.30 2.83
N PHE A 63 53.78 -5.00 1.82
CA PHE A 63 54.58 -5.79 0.90
C PHE A 63 54.22 -5.54 -0.57
N HIS A 64 55.23 -5.50 -1.44
CA HIS A 64 55.06 -5.16 -2.86
C HIS A 64 54.25 -6.19 -3.69
N TYR A 65 54.00 -7.39 -3.15
CA TYR A 65 53.17 -8.42 -3.80
C TYR A 65 51.69 -8.35 -3.39
N GLU A 66 51.34 -7.52 -2.40
CA GLU A 66 49.95 -7.29 -2.02
C GLU A 66 49.29 -6.41 -3.09
N GLY A 67 48.26 -6.95 -3.76
CA GLY A 67 47.43 -6.17 -4.67
C GLY A 67 46.74 -5.03 -3.92
N LYS A 68 46.61 -3.86 -4.57
CA LYS A 68 45.70 -2.83 -4.05
C LYS A 68 44.29 -3.42 -3.98
N ASP A 69 43.54 -3.13 -2.91
CA ASP A 69 42.12 -3.45 -2.85
C ASP A 69 41.43 -2.80 -4.07
N GLU A 70 41.13 -3.59 -5.10
CA GLU A 70 40.28 -3.22 -6.24
C GLU A 70 38.81 -3.23 -5.80
N ALA A 71 38.49 -2.48 -4.73
CA ALA A 71 37.11 -2.18 -4.42
C ALA A 71 36.57 -1.33 -5.58
N HIS A 72 35.58 -1.86 -6.32
CA HIS A 72 34.92 -1.15 -7.43
C HIS A 72 34.70 0.31 -7.03
N GLU A 73 35.29 1.23 -7.80
CA GLU A 73 35.43 2.63 -7.41
C GLU A 73 34.11 3.40 -7.57
N LEU A 74 33.12 3.11 -6.72
CA LEU A 74 31.85 3.83 -6.75
C LEU A 74 32.05 5.31 -6.40
N ASN A 75 31.58 6.21 -7.25
CA ASN A 75 31.66 7.64 -6.99
C ASN A 75 30.72 8.07 -5.85
N ALA A 76 30.87 9.29 -5.33
CA ALA A 76 30.06 9.75 -4.19
C ALA A 76 28.55 9.76 -4.47
N GLU A 77 28.15 9.98 -5.72
CA GLU A 77 26.76 9.93 -6.17
C GLU A 77 26.20 8.51 -6.14
N GLU A 78 26.95 7.53 -6.63
CA GLU A 78 26.59 6.10 -6.61
C GLU A 78 26.49 5.57 -5.18
N ILE A 79 27.43 5.97 -4.31
CA ILE A 79 27.40 5.65 -2.89
C ILE A 79 26.12 6.21 -2.25
N PHE A 80 25.76 7.46 -2.54
CA PHE A 80 24.52 8.07 -2.04
C PHE A 80 23.27 7.36 -2.61
N LYS A 81 23.28 7.03 -3.90
CA LYS A 81 22.19 6.30 -4.55
C LYS A 81 21.93 4.96 -3.88
N ILE A 82 22.98 4.17 -3.65
CA ILE A 82 22.87 2.82 -3.10
C ILE A 82 22.54 2.86 -1.60
N ASN A 83 23.31 3.64 -0.82
CA ASN A 83 23.23 3.58 0.64
C ASN A 83 22.13 4.45 1.25
N TYR A 84 21.61 5.42 0.48
CA TYR A 84 20.55 6.30 0.96
C TYR A 84 19.29 6.15 0.11
N PHE A 85 19.35 6.47 -1.19
CA PHE A 85 18.14 6.53 -2.02
C PHE A 85 17.43 5.18 -2.10
N TYR A 86 18.13 4.10 -2.51
CA TYR A 86 17.52 2.77 -2.57
C TYR A 86 17.07 2.28 -1.19
N VAL A 87 17.87 2.52 -0.14
CA VAL A 87 17.49 2.13 1.23
C VAL A 87 16.18 2.80 1.64
N VAL A 88 15.99 4.09 1.38
CA VAL A 88 14.74 4.80 1.72
C VAL A 88 13.56 4.26 0.90
N VAL A 89 13.70 4.13 -0.41
CA VAL A 89 12.62 3.65 -1.28
C VAL A 89 12.23 2.20 -0.94
N ASP A 90 13.22 1.33 -0.72
CA ASP A 90 13.00 -0.08 -0.36
C ASP A 90 12.35 -0.21 1.02
N ASN A 91 12.70 0.65 1.97
CA ASN A 91 12.04 0.69 3.28
C ASN A 91 10.57 1.13 3.17
N VAL A 92 10.27 2.17 2.39
CA VAL A 92 8.89 2.62 2.16
C VAL A 92 8.09 1.49 1.51
N ARG A 93 8.65 0.85 0.47
CA ARG A 93 8.04 -0.29 -0.22
C ARG A 93 7.75 -1.45 0.74
N ALA A 94 8.72 -1.85 1.55
CA ALA A 94 8.55 -2.94 2.52
C ALA A 94 7.54 -2.60 3.63
N SER A 95 7.54 -1.35 4.11
CA SER A 95 6.60 -0.87 5.12
C SER A 95 5.16 -0.83 4.61
N CYS A 96 4.97 -0.39 3.37
CA CYS A 96 3.67 -0.33 2.72
C CYS A 96 3.14 -1.72 2.38
N HIS A 97 3.99 -2.62 1.87
CA HIS A 97 3.57 -3.92 1.36
C HIS A 97 2.75 -4.73 2.38
N ARG A 98 3.24 -4.91 3.62
CA ARG A 98 2.49 -5.67 4.64
C ARG A 98 1.11 -5.08 4.95
N ARG A 99 1.01 -3.76 4.99
CA ARG A 99 -0.26 -3.06 5.26
C ARG A 99 -1.23 -3.19 4.08
N PHE A 100 -0.70 -3.18 2.85
CA PHE A 100 -1.50 -3.31 1.64
C PHE A 100 -2.04 -4.73 1.49
N GLU A 101 -1.21 -5.75 1.75
CA GLU A 101 -1.66 -7.15 1.77
C GLU A 101 -2.75 -7.38 2.82
N ALA A 102 -2.57 -6.85 4.03
CA ALA A 102 -3.61 -6.93 5.06
C ALA A 102 -4.92 -6.25 4.62
N LEU A 103 -4.85 -5.09 3.96
CA LEU A 103 -6.05 -4.39 3.49
C LEU A 103 -6.71 -5.11 2.30
N LYS A 104 -5.92 -5.67 1.38
CA LYS A 104 -6.44 -6.51 0.27
C LYS A 104 -7.14 -7.75 0.80
N HIS A 105 -6.54 -8.41 1.78
CA HIS A 105 -7.17 -9.55 2.43
C HIS A 105 -8.49 -9.15 3.09
N HIS A 106 -8.51 -8.02 3.80
CA HIS A 106 -9.74 -7.48 4.39
C HIS A 106 -10.80 -7.15 3.33
N GLU A 107 -10.42 -6.52 2.21
CA GLU A 107 -11.35 -6.25 1.10
C GLU A 107 -11.87 -7.53 0.46
N SER A 108 -11.04 -8.58 0.35
CA SER A 108 -11.49 -9.86 -0.20
C SER A 108 -12.56 -10.56 0.65
N ILE A 109 -12.59 -10.30 1.96
CA ILE A 109 -13.54 -10.92 2.91
C ILE A 109 -14.77 -10.02 3.09
N PHE A 110 -14.57 -8.73 3.35
CA PHE A 110 -15.65 -7.81 3.74
C PHE A 110 -16.11 -6.91 2.59
N GLY A 111 -15.37 -6.84 1.48
CA GLY A 111 -15.53 -5.86 0.42
C GLY A 111 -16.91 -5.84 -0.22
N PHE A 112 -17.58 -6.99 -0.31
CA PHE A 112 -18.95 -7.08 -0.87
C PHE A 112 -19.97 -6.22 -0.11
N MET A 113 -19.77 -5.95 1.18
CA MET A 113 -20.66 -5.13 2.00
C MET A 113 -20.40 -3.61 1.90
N TYR A 114 -19.24 -3.19 1.39
CA TYR A 114 -18.83 -1.77 1.38
C TYR A 114 -19.45 -0.94 0.25
N ASN A 115 -20.09 -1.58 -0.73
CA ASN A 115 -20.68 -0.92 -1.89
C ASN A 115 -22.11 -1.44 -2.10
N ILE A 116 -23.10 -0.61 -1.77
CA ILE A 116 -24.51 -0.99 -1.80
C ILE A 116 -25.01 -1.20 -3.23
N THR A 117 -24.57 -0.39 -4.20
CA THR A 117 -24.89 -0.64 -5.63
C THR A 117 -24.39 -2.02 -6.05
N ARG A 118 -23.14 -2.37 -5.72
CA ARG A 118 -22.56 -3.69 -6.02
C ARG A 118 -23.34 -4.82 -5.31
N LEU A 119 -23.78 -4.57 -4.07
CA LEU A 119 -24.59 -5.50 -3.29
C LEU A 119 -26.01 -5.69 -3.87
N LYS A 120 -26.57 -4.70 -4.56
CA LYS A 120 -27.85 -4.81 -5.28
C LYS A 120 -27.74 -5.55 -6.61
N GLU A 121 -26.55 -5.54 -7.22
CA GLU A 121 -26.29 -6.16 -8.52
C GLU A 121 -25.83 -7.62 -8.43
N ILE A 122 -25.33 -8.05 -7.26
CA ILE A 122 -24.88 -9.42 -7.03
C ILE A 122 -26.07 -10.40 -7.08
N SER A 123 -25.84 -11.60 -7.61
CA SER A 123 -26.89 -12.64 -7.62
C SER A 123 -27.08 -13.26 -6.23
N ASP A 124 -28.30 -13.73 -5.94
CA ASP A 124 -28.61 -14.42 -4.67
C ASP A 124 -27.62 -15.55 -4.35
N SER A 125 -27.24 -16.34 -5.37
CA SER A 125 -26.27 -17.43 -5.22
C SER A 125 -24.88 -16.96 -4.85
N GLU A 126 -24.43 -15.84 -5.43
CA GLU A 126 -23.11 -15.29 -5.13
C GLU A 126 -23.12 -14.57 -3.78
N LEU A 127 -24.21 -13.87 -3.41
CA LEU A 127 -24.35 -13.27 -2.09
C LEU A 127 -24.30 -14.32 -0.97
N LEU A 128 -25.05 -15.41 -1.12
CA LEU A 128 -25.04 -16.51 -0.15
C LEU A 128 -23.65 -17.12 -0.02
N LYS A 129 -22.93 -17.27 -1.14
CA LYS A 129 -21.55 -17.76 -1.13
C LYS A 129 -20.61 -16.80 -0.40
N GLN A 130 -20.68 -15.50 -0.68
CA GLN A 130 -19.86 -14.48 -0.01
C GLN A 130 -20.12 -14.45 1.51
N CYS A 131 -21.39 -14.57 1.94
CA CYS A 131 -21.74 -14.66 3.36
C CYS A 131 -21.22 -15.96 4.01
N SER A 132 -21.26 -17.08 3.29
CA SER A 132 -20.70 -18.35 3.76
C SER A 132 -19.17 -18.31 3.86
N ASP A 133 -18.49 -17.71 2.89
CA ASP A 133 -17.03 -17.53 2.88
C ASP A 133 -16.59 -16.61 4.05
N LEU A 134 -17.40 -15.58 4.37
CA LEU A 134 -17.20 -14.73 5.54
C LEU A 134 -17.34 -15.52 6.84
N GLN A 135 -18.41 -16.32 6.99
CA GLN A 135 -18.59 -17.20 8.15
C GLN A 135 -17.38 -18.12 8.36
N ILE A 136 -16.89 -18.75 7.28
CA ILE A 136 -15.69 -19.60 7.34
C ILE A 136 -14.48 -18.79 7.82
N SER A 137 -14.28 -17.60 7.26
CA SER A 137 -13.17 -16.71 7.62
C SER A 137 -13.21 -16.23 9.08
N MET A 138 -14.40 -16.18 9.67
CA MET A 138 -14.63 -15.78 11.07
C MET A 138 -14.79 -16.96 12.04
N THR A 139 -14.70 -18.20 11.55
CA THR A 139 -14.81 -19.39 12.40
C THR A 139 -13.46 -19.70 13.04
N VAL A 140 -13.44 -19.79 14.36
CA VAL A 140 -12.28 -20.23 15.14
C VAL A 140 -12.66 -21.49 15.91
N GLY A 141 -12.16 -22.63 15.46
CA GLY A 141 -12.52 -23.93 16.06
C GLY A 141 -13.98 -24.29 15.78
N GLU A 142 -14.77 -24.45 16.84
CA GLU A 142 -16.21 -24.76 16.77
C GLU A 142 -17.09 -23.52 16.97
N SER A 143 -16.50 -22.35 17.25
CA SER A 143 -17.21 -21.09 17.45
C SER A 143 -17.13 -20.21 16.22
N CYS A 144 -18.26 -19.61 15.83
CA CYS A 144 -18.34 -18.59 14.80
C CYS A 144 -19.17 -17.42 15.33
N ASP A 145 -18.72 -16.20 15.04
CA ASP A 145 -19.40 -14.96 15.44
C ASP A 145 -20.56 -14.60 14.51
N ILE A 146 -20.59 -15.13 13.28
CA ILE A 146 -21.57 -14.79 12.24
C ILE A 146 -22.14 -16.06 11.61
N ASP A 147 -23.46 -16.15 11.54
CA ASP A 147 -24.13 -17.14 10.70
C ASP A 147 -24.29 -16.59 9.27
N GLY A 148 -23.69 -17.27 8.29
CA GLY A 148 -23.67 -16.81 6.89
C GLY A 148 -25.05 -16.90 6.22
N HIS A 149 -25.92 -17.79 6.67
CA HIS A 149 -27.28 -17.88 6.14
C HIS A 149 -28.16 -16.75 6.71
N GLU A 150 -28.10 -16.51 8.02
CA GLU A 150 -28.80 -15.38 8.65
C GLU A 150 -28.34 -14.05 8.04
N LEU A 151 -27.03 -13.84 7.91
CA LEU A 151 -26.49 -12.63 7.27
C LEU A 151 -26.99 -12.45 5.83
N TYR A 152 -27.05 -13.54 5.05
CA TYR A 152 -27.60 -13.49 3.70
C TYR A 152 -29.07 -13.03 3.69
N GLU A 153 -29.91 -13.56 4.58
CA GLU A 153 -31.32 -13.18 4.66
C GLU A 153 -31.50 -11.71 5.07
N GLU A 154 -30.70 -11.24 6.03
CA GLU A 154 -30.68 -9.84 6.47
C GLU A 154 -30.26 -8.91 5.33
N LEU A 155 -29.16 -9.22 4.65
CA LEU A 155 -28.66 -8.40 3.53
C LEU A 155 -29.63 -8.41 2.35
N ASN A 156 -30.22 -9.56 2.00
CA ASN A 156 -31.19 -9.67 0.91
C ASN A 156 -32.47 -8.88 1.23
N THR A 157 -32.91 -8.88 2.49
CA THR A 157 -34.04 -8.04 2.93
C THR A 157 -33.67 -6.56 2.84
N PHE A 158 -32.49 -6.20 3.34
CA PHE A 158 -31.99 -4.84 3.33
C PHE A 158 -31.90 -4.25 1.92
N ILE A 159 -31.28 -4.95 0.95
CA ILE A 159 -31.11 -4.43 -0.42
C ILE A 159 -32.44 -4.18 -1.15
N ARG A 160 -33.51 -4.89 -0.77
CA ARG A 160 -34.86 -4.74 -1.35
C ARG A 160 -35.60 -3.52 -0.83
N VAL A 161 -35.29 -3.08 0.40
CA VAL A 161 -36.00 -1.99 1.08
C VAL A 161 -35.19 -0.69 1.04
N TYR A 162 -33.86 -0.79 0.98
CA TYR A 162 -32.99 0.38 1.03
C TYR A 162 -32.97 1.16 -0.30
N GLU A 163 -33.59 2.34 -0.31
CA GLU A 163 -33.59 3.28 -1.44
C GLU A 163 -32.61 4.46 -1.28
N GLY A 164 -31.80 4.44 -0.22
CA GLY A 164 -30.84 5.51 0.07
C GLY A 164 -29.57 5.47 -0.77
N ASN A 165 -28.69 6.43 -0.48
CA ASN A 165 -27.41 6.63 -1.14
C ASN A 165 -26.41 5.53 -0.73
N ASP A 166 -25.37 5.30 -1.54
CA ASP A 166 -24.29 4.34 -1.25
C ASP A 166 -23.30 4.80 -0.16
N ASP A 167 -23.57 5.94 0.46
CA ASP A 167 -22.78 6.45 1.57
C ASP A 167 -22.98 5.57 2.82
N ILE A 168 -21.88 5.04 3.36
CA ILE A 168 -21.88 4.13 4.52
C ILE A 168 -22.54 4.80 5.73
N ILE A 169 -22.33 6.10 5.94
CA ILE A 169 -22.95 6.82 7.06
C ILE A 169 -24.47 6.86 6.91
N SER A 170 -24.97 7.05 5.69
CA SER A 170 -26.39 7.05 5.37
C SER A 170 -27.02 5.65 5.57
N VAL A 171 -26.31 4.60 5.17
CA VAL A 171 -26.70 3.20 5.40
C VAL A 171 -26.78 2.89 6.89
N LEU A 172 -25.75 3.24 7.66
CA LEU A 172 -25.71 2.98 9.11
C LEU A 172 -26.83 3.71 9.85
N LYS A 173 -27.12 4.96 9.47
CA LYS A 173 -28.26 5.72 10.03
C LYS A 173 -29.62 5.11 9.69
N TYR A 174 -29.73 4.42 8.55
CA TYR A 174 -30.94 3.71 8.18
C TYR A 174 -31.12 2.46 9.04
N ILE A 175 -30.03 1.71 9.26
CA ILE A 175 -30.03 0.52 10.12
C ILE A 175 -30.30 0.90 11.59
N GLU A 176 -29.71 1.97 12.11
CA GLU A 176 -29.96 2.40 13.51
C GLU A 176 -31.42 2.76 13.79
N LYS A 177 -32.14 3.27 12.78
CA LYS A 177 -33.52 3.73 12.92
C LYS A 177 -34.57 2.64 12.88
N ASN A 178 -34.23 1.44 12.40
CA ASN A 178 -35.16 0.32 12.20
C ASN A 178 -34.74 -0.86 13.09
#